data_AF-A0ABD3RYR7-F1
#
_entry.id   AF-A0ABD3RYR7-F1
#
_cell.length_a   1.000
_cell.length_b   1.000
_cell.length_c   1.000
_cell.angle_alpha   90.00
_cell.angle_beta   90.00
_cell.angle_gamma   90.00
#
_symmetry.space_group_name_H-M   'P 1'
#
loop_
_entity.id
_entity.type
_entity.pdbx_description
1 polymer ?
#
loop_
_entity_poly.entity_id
_entity_poly.type
_entity_poly.pdbx_seq_one_letter_code
_entity_poly.pdbx_strand_id
1 'polypeptide(L)'
;MPTTPPLVDIIFLDIDGVLLPFGDHHDILGGGAVPRTYADGCIFPDATMEALTTMLMELDENGNMGTMNGRIVLSSSWRSRPRFVRDILSSFRSYVGSRCGKGTGKSRAWESIFGHDFEFFDVTDTEFHSTRHDEVVNWINSATINGRGKFTIRSWIALDDEDLVNVEGRIMTDAIRHAVRTISSVGLTLDDVNVAMRLLERQVREFHDGSGGG
;
A
#
# COMPACT_ATOMS: atom_id res chain seq x y z
N MET A 1 -11.11 1.47 32.93
CA MET A 1 -11.48 2.57 32.01
C MET A 1 -11.48 2.00 30.61
N PRO A 2 -12.48 2.28 29.75
CA PRO A 2 -12.44 1.83 28.36
C PRO A 2 -11.23 2.47 27.67
N THR A 3 -10.36 1.66 27.09
CA THR A 3 -9.23 2.13 26.29
C THR A 3 -9.77 2.57 24.93
N THR A 4 -9.43 3.78 24.49
CA THR A 4 -9.72 4.23 23.13
C THR A 4 -9.10 3.24 22.13
N PRO A 5 -9.84 2.77 21.12
CA PRO A 5 -9.26 1.91 20.09
C PRO A 5 -8.06 2.58 19.40
N PRO A 6 -7.03 1.83 19.01
CA PRO A 6 -5.91 2.37 18.26
C PRO A 6 -6.37 2.95 16.91
N LEU A 7 -5.76 4.07 16.51
CA LEU A 7 -5.93 4.63 15.18
C LEU A 7 -5.04 3.86 14.18
N VAL A 8 -5.55 3.64 12.97
CA VAL A 8 -4.83 2.98 11.87
C VAL A 8 -4.97 3.77 10.58
N ASP A 9 -3.94 3.71 9.74
CA ASP A 9 -3.94 4.24 8.38
C ASP A 9 -3.80 3.07 7.40
N ILE A 10 -4.79 2.89 6.53
CA ILE A 10 -4.87 1.69 5.69
C ILE A 10 -4.26 1.96 4.32
N ILE A 11 -3.42 1.05 3.85
CA ILE A 11 -2.90 1.02 2.49
C ILE A 11 -3.46 -0.22 1.81
N PHE A 12 -4.39 -0.04 0.87
CA PHE A 12 -4.81 -1.11 -0.03
C PHE A 12 -3.77 -1.23 -1.13
N LEU A 13 -3.16 -2.41 -1.22
CA LEU A 13 -2.04 -2.66 -2.12
C LEU A 13 -2.44 -3.67 -3.18
N ASP A 14 -2.44 -3.25 -4.45
CA ASP A 14 -2.32 -4.21 -5.55
C ASP A 14 -0.87 -4.67 -5.74
N ILE A 15 -0.71 -5.83 -6.37
CA ILE A 15 0.57 -6.38 -6.82
C ILE A 15 0.74 -6.13 -8.31
N ASP A 16 -0.26 -6.52 -9.09
CA ASP A 16 -0.27 -6.42 -10.55
C ASP A 16 -0.21 -4.94 -10.94
N GLY A 17 0.75 -4.55 -11.79
CA GLY A 17 0.87 -3.15 -12.26
C GLY A 17 1.30 -2.11 -11.21
N VAL A 18 1.39 -2.50 -9.94
CA VAL A 18 1.88 -1.65 -8.82
C VAL A 18 3.26 -2.13 -8.38
N LEU A 19 3.39 -3.32 -7.81
CA LEU A 19 4.69 -3.88 -7.45
C LEU A 19 5.31 -4.72 -8.55
N LEU A 20 4.48 -5.30 -9.42
CA LEU A 20 4.87 -6.15 -10.52
C LEU A 20 4.44 -5.51 -11.86
N PRO A 21 5.23 -4.57 -12.40
CA PRO A 21 4.85 -3.88 -13.63
C PRO A 21 4.88 -4.79 -14.87
N PHE A 22 3.92 -4.57 -15.78
CA PHE A 22 3.70 -5.37 -16.98
C PHE A 22 4.35 -4.78 -18.24
N GLY A 23 4.72 -5.66 -19.17
CA GLY A 23 5.24 -5.26 -20.48
C GLY A 23 6.76 -5.23 -20.56
N ASP A 24 7.28 -5.65 -21.71
CA ASP A 24 8.69 -5.55 -22.03
C ASP A 24 9.01 -4.08 -22.31
N HIS A 25 9.95 -3.50 -21.55
CA HIS A 25 10.44 -2.14 -21.79
C HIS A 25 11.16 -1.96 -23.14
N HIS A 26 11.10 -2.94 -24.04
CA HIS A 26 11.85 -2.96 -25.27
C HIS A 26 11.25 -2.08 -26.39
N ASP A 27 9.94 -1.80 -26.41
CA ASP A 27 9.33 -1.36 -27.68
C ASP A 27 8.66 0.03 -27.73
N ILE A 28 8.46 0.74 -26.61
CA ILE A 28 7.55 1.90 -26.67
C ILE A 28 8.21 3.23 -27.07
N LEU A 29 9.53 3.44 -26.90
CA LEU A 29 10.13 4.76 -27.17
C LEU A 29 11.53 4.79 -27.81
N GLY A 30 12.09 3.66 -28.25
CA GLY A 30 13.45 3.64 -28.84
C GLY A 30 14.57 4.12 -27.90
N GLY A 31 14.25 4.48 -26.66
CA GLY A 31 15.18 4.60 -25.55
C GLY A 31 15.35 3.21 -24.94
N GLY A 32 16.57 2.69 -24.93
CA GLY A 32 16.86 1.34 -24.49
C GLY A 32 16.19 1.00 -23.16
N ALA A 33 15.61 -0.20 -23.08
CA ALA A 33 14.99 -0.73 -21.87
C ALA A 33 15.94 -0.53 -20.68
N VAL A 34 15.51 0.23 -19.67
CA VAL A 34 16.26 0.30 -18.41
C VAL A 34 16.17 -1.08 -17.78
N PRO A 35 17.29 -1.79 -17.56
CA PRO A 35 17.25 -3.11 -16.94
C PRO A 35 16.63 -3.00 -15.56
N ARG A 36 15.60 -3.81 -15.28
CA ARG A 36 15.05 -3.92 -13.94
C ARG A 36 16.06 -4.69 -13.09
N THR A 37 16.45 -4.09 -11.97
CA THR A 37 17.26 -4.78 -10.96
C THR A 37 16.34 -5.42 -9.93
N TYR A 38 16.78 -6.55 -9.38
CA TYR A 38 16.05 -7.32 -8.38
C TYR A 38 17.01 -7.69 -7.26
N ALA A 39 16.53 -7.59 -6.02
CA ALA A 39 17.18 -8.24 -4.89
C ALA A 39 17.11 -9.77 -5.05
N ASP A 40 18.11 -10.48 -4.52
CA ASP A 40 18.15 -11.94 -4.60
C ASP A 40 16.94 -12.56 -3.89
N GLY A 41 16.25 -13.47 -4.56
CA GLY A 41 15.01 -14.08 -4.07
C GLY A 41 13.79 -13.14 -3.95
N CYS A 42 13.85 -11.92 -4.49
CA CYS A 42 12.71 -10.99 -4.55
C CYS A 42 12.10 -11.00 -5.96
N ILE A 43 10.78 -11.21 -6.06
CA ILE A 43 10.09 -11.22 -7.36
C ILE A 43 9.75 -9.81 -7.86
N PHE A 44 9.87 -8.79 -7.02
CA PHE A 44 9.54 -7.40 -7.35
C PHE A 44 10.79 -6.62 -7.75
N PRO A 45 10.70 -5.70 -8.73
CA PRO A 45 11.79 -4.80 -9.06
C PRO A 45 12.21 -3.97 -7.85
N ASP A 46 13.51 -3.69 -7.76
CA ASP A 46 14.07 -2.87 -6.67
C ASP A 46 13.39 -1.51 -6.55
N ALA A 47 13.02 -0.89 -7.67
CA ALA A 47 12.44 0.45 -7.70
C ALA A 47 11.05 0.50 -7.04
N THR A 48 10.17 -0.47 -7.31
CA THR A 48 8.83 -0.51 -6.72
C THR A 48 8.90 -0.85 -5.23
N MET A 49 9.83 -1.74 -4.86
CA MET A 49 10.12 -2.05 -3.46
C MET A 49 10.69 -0.86 -2.70
N GLU A 50 11.59 -0.09 -3.30
CA GLU A 50 12.14 1.15 -2.72
C GLU A 50 11.07 2.22 -2.54
N ALA A 51 10.15 2.37 -3.49
CA ALA A 51 9.01 3.27 -3.34
C ALA A 51 8.11 2.84 -2.18
N LEU A 52 7.69 1.56 -2.13
CA LEU A 52 6.84 1.05 -1.06
C LEU A 52 7.51 1.18 0.32
N THR A 53 8.78 0.79 0.47
CA THR A 53 9.47 0.92 1.75
C THR A 53 9.63 2.37 2.18
N THR A 54 9.89 3.29 1.24
CA THR A 54 9.98 4.72 1.54
C THR A 54 8.66 5.24 2.10
N MET A 55 7.53 4.90 1.47
CA MET A 55 6.20 5.28 1.97
C MET A 55 5.95 4.77 3.39
N LEU A 56 6.26 3.50 3.66
CA LEU A 56 6.04 2.90 4.97
C LEU A 56 6.96 3.50 6.04
N MET A 57 8.21 3.83 5.69
CA MET A 57 9.12 4.54 6.58
C MET A 57 8.60 5.94 6.90
N GLU A 58 8.11 6.69 5.91
CA GLU A 58 7.57 8.04 6.14
C GLU A 58 6.32 8.00 7.05
N LEU A 59 5.51 6.95 6.93
CA LEU A 59 4.38 6.73 7.85
C LEU A 59 4.84 6.39 9.28
N ASP A 60 5.98 5.71 9.45
CA ASP A 60 6.53 5.36 10.77
C ASP A 60 7.28 6.54 11.42
N GLU A 61 8.14 7.25 10.66
CA GLU A 61 8.99 8.34 11.16
C GLU A 61 8.21 9.59 11.58
N ASN A 62 7.12 9.90 10.89
CA ASN A 62 6.20 10.97 11.30
C ASN A 62 5.50 10.66 12.66
N GLY A 63 5.67 9.44 13.18
CA GLY A 63 5.19 8.99 14.49
C GLY A 63 5.77 9.74 15.69
N ASN A 64 6.85 10.51 15.55
CA ASN A 64 7.38 11.35 16.63
C ASN A 64 6.46 12.55 17.00
N MET A 65 5.47 12.90 16.16
CA MET A 65 4.37 13.82 16.51
C MET A 65 3.06 13.10 16.85
N GLY A 66 3.08 11.77 16.95
CA GLY A 66 1.92 10.97 17.26
C GLY A 66 1.20 10.45 16.01
N THR A 67 1.34 9.14 15.83
CA THR A 67 0.27 8.18 15.48
C THR A 67 0.02 7.78 14.05
N MET A 68 0.86 8.06 13.04
CA MET A 68 0.73 7.31 11.76
C MET A 68 1.08 5.84 11.98
N ASN A 69 0.11 4.97 11.68
CA ASN A 69 0.14 3.54 11.95
C ASN A 69 -0.29 2.81 10.69
N GLY A 70 0.62 2.82 9.71
CA GLY A 70 0.43 2.21 8.42
C GLY A 70 0.13 0.71 8.54
N ARG A 71 -0.93 0.27 7.89
CA ARG A 71 -1.36 -1.13 7.81
C ARG A 71 -1.69 -1.48 6.38
N ILE A 72 -1.05 -2.53 5.86
CA ILE A 72 -1.26 -2.97 4.48
C ILE A 72 -2.39 -3.99 4.45
N VAL A 73 -3.41 -3.71 3.65
CA VAL A 73 -4.45 -4.65 3.24
C VAL A 73 -4.14 -5.11 1.83
N LEU A 74 -3.97 -6.43 1.64
CA LEU A 74 -3.70 -6.95 0.31
C LEU A 74 -4.98 -6.91 -0.52
N SER A 75 -4.98 -6.09 -1.56
CA SER A 75 -6.13 -5.85 -2.43
C SER A 75 -5.89 -6.35 -3.85
N SER A 76 -5.10 -7.42 -4.02
CA SER A 76 -4.73 -7.94 -5.34
C SER A 76 -5.44 -9.25 -5.69
N SER A 77 -5.56 -9.58 -6.98
CA SER A 77 -6.02 -10.90 -7.45
C SER A 77 -5.20 -12.06 -6.84
N TRP A 78 -3.93 -11.80 -6.50
CA TRP A 78 -2.99 -12.74 -5.91
C TRP A 78 -3.45 -13.28 -4.55
N ARG A 79 -4.27 -12.53 -3.81
CA ARG A 79 -4.80 -12.92 -2.48
C ARG A 79 -5.64 -14.19 -2.52
N SER A 80 -6.24 -14.51 -3.67
CA SER A 80 -7.03 -15.73 -3.90
C SER A 80 -6.20 -17.02 -3.84
N ARG A 81 -4.87 -16.92 -3.86
CA ARG A 81 -3.95 -18.06 -3.91
C ARG A 81 -2.96 -17.97 -2.74
N PRO A 82 -3.11 -18.78 -1.67
CA PRO A 82 -2.23 -18.71 -0.49
C PRO A 82 -0.73 -18.84 -0.80
N ARG A 83 -0.36 -19.59 -1.85
CA ARG A 83 1.04 -19.68 -2.30
C ARG A 83 1.58 -18.31 -2.76
N PHE A 84 0.79 -17.53 -3.48
CA PHE A 84 1.21 -16.22 -4.00
C PHE A 84 1.34 -15.22 -2.85
N VAL A 85 0.45 -15.27 -1.86
CA VAL A 85 0.60 -14.48 -0.62
C VAL A 85 1.94 -14.79 0.08
N ARG A 86 2.31 -16.07 0.18
CA ARG A 86 3.62 -16.47 0.72
C ARG A 86 4.79 -15.98 -0.13
N ASP A 87 4.67 -16.00 -1.46
CA ASP A 87 5.70 -15.52 -2.37
C ASP A 87 5.91 -13.99 -2.23
N ILE A 88 4.83 -13.23 -2.04
CA ILE A 88 4.89 -11.78 -1.75
C ILE A 88 5.62 -11.53 -0.43
N LEU A 89 5.22 -12.20 0.66
CA LEU A 89 5.84 -12.06 1.97
C LEU A 89 7.31 -12.49 1.96
N SER A 90 7.64 -13.58 1.26
CA SER A 90 9.02 -14.02 1.07
C SER A 90 9.84 -12.97 0.32
N SER A 91 9.26 -12.35 -0.71
CA SER A 91 9.93 -11.32 -1.51
C SER A 91 10.22 -10.06 -0.71
N PHE A 92 9.31 -9.65 0.19
CA PHE A 92 9.56 -8.53 1.10
C PHE A 92 10.75 -8.82 2.03
N ARG A 93 10.79 -10.01 2.62
CA ARG A 93 11.90 -10.44 3.49
C ARG A 93 13.23 -10.53 2.72
N SER A 94 13.21 -11.11 1.52
CA SER A 94 14.37 -11.20 0.63
C SER A 94 14.93 -9.82 0.26
N TYR A 95 14.05 -8.87 -0.05
CA TYR A 95 14.42 -7.49 -0.35
C TYR A 95 15.13 -6.82 0.83
N VAL A 96 14.55 -6.91 2.04
CA VAL A 96 15.15 -6.37 3.25
C VAL A 96 16.48 -7.04 3.57
N GLY A 97 16.55 -8.38 3.53
CA GLY A 97 17.79 -9.12 3.79
C GLY A 97 18.94 -8.73 2.86
N SER A 98 18.65 -8.57 1.56
CA SER A 98 19.62 -8.15 0.54
C SER A 98 20.17 -6.73 0.75
N ARG A 99 19.47 -5.90 1.51
CA ARG A 99 19.79 -4.48 1.70
C ARG A 99 20.37 -4.20 3.09
N CYS A 100 19.99 -4.96 4.10
CA CYS A 100 20.57 -4.91 5.44
C CYS A 100 22.07 -5.26 5.45
N GLY A 101 22.50 -6.20 4.60
CA GLY A 101 23.91 -6.58 4.46
C GLY A 101 24.86 -5.48 3.98
N LYS A 102 24.33 -4.32 3.54
CA LYS A 102 25.11 -3.20 3.00
C LYS A 102 25.49 -2.14 4.05
N GLY A 103 25.13 -2.32 5.32
CA GLY A 103 25.57 -1.44 6.42
C GLY A 103 25.00 -0.02 6.41
N THR A 104 23.95 0.25 5.63
CA THR A 104 23.27 1.55 5.61
C THR A 104 22.30 1.65 6.80
N GLY A 105 22.25 2.78 7.50
CA GLY A 105 21.36 3.00 8.67
C GLY A 105 19.87 2.70 8.41
N LYS A 106 19.42 2.72 7.15
CA LYS A 106 18.07 2.31 6.72
C LYS A 106 17.72 0.84 7.03
N SER A 107 18.72 0.00 7.27
CA SER A 107 18.56 -1.44 7.51
C SER A 107 17.62 -1.76 8.68
N ARG A 108 17.70 -1.02 9.79
CA ARG A 108 16.86 -1.30 10.98
C ARG A 108 15.40 -0.94 10.75
N ALA A 109 15.13 0.17 10.04
CA ALA A 109 13.76 0.58 9.74
C ALA A 109 13.07 -0.41 8.78
N TRP A 110 13.82 -0.98 7.83
CA TRP A 110 13.25 -1.98 6.93
C TRP A 110 12.96 -3.30 7.63
N GLU A 111 13.82 -3.69 8.56
CA GLU A 111 13.60 -4.88 9.39
C GLU A 111 12.39 -4.74 10.32
N SER A 112 12.11 -3.53 10.83
CA SER A 112 10.88 -3.29 11.61
C SER A 112 9.62 -3.31 10.75
N ILE A 113 9.70 -2.92 9.48
CA ILE A 113 8.55 -2.91 8.55
C ILE A 113 8.28 -4.31 7.99
N PHE A 114 9.28 -4.97 7.39
CA PHE A 114 9.12 -6.25 6.68
C PHE A 114 9.93 -7.40 7.30
N GLY A 115 10.09 -7.38 8.63
CA GLY A 115 10.78 -8.41 9.37
C GLY A 115 10.14 -9.80 9.26
N HIS A 116 10.69 -10.75 10.03
CA HIS A 116 10.19 -12.13 10.05
C HIS A 116 8.70 -12.23 10.40
N ASP A 117 8.21 -11.34 11.26
CA ASP A 117 6.84 -11.32 11.75
C ASP A 117 5.90 -10.42 10.93
N PHE A 118 6.36 -9.88 9.80
CA PHE A 118 5.49 -9.10 8.93
C PHE A 118 4.39 -9.99 8.32
N GLU A 119 3.16 -9.54 8.50
CA GLU A 119 1.95 -10.11 7.92
C GLU A 119 1.08 -8.97 7.38
N PHE A 120 0.26 -9.27 6.36
CA PHE A 120 -0.77 -8.32 5.95
C PHE A 120 -1.75 -8.09 7.11
N PHE A 121 -2.18 -6.85 7.27
CA PHE A 121 -3.17 -6.51 8.30
C PHE A 121 -4.51 -7.19 8.03
N ASP A 122 -4.89 -7.25 6.75
CA ASP A 122 -6.04 -8.00 6.27
C ASP A 122 -5.91 -8.25 4.75
N VAL A 123 -6.89 -8.92 4.16
CA VAL A 123 -7.05 -9.08 2.71
C VAL A 123 -8.47 -8.69 2.30
N THR A 124 -8.66 -8.13 1.10
CA THR A 124 -10.02 -7.90 0.59
C THR A 124 -10.71 -9.22 0.25
N ASP A 125 -12.06 -9.23 0.30
CA ASP A 125 -12.87 -10.42 0.06
C ASP A 125 -12.55 -11.05 -1.30
N THR A 126 -12.30 -12.37 -1.33
CA THR A 126 -11.99 -13.13 -2.53
C THR A 126 -13.22 -13.60 -3.30
N GLU A 127 -14.44 -13.43 -2.80
CA GLU A 127 -15.67 -13.79 -3.52
C GLU A 127 -16.33 -12.57 -4.15
N PHE A 128 -15.91 -11.37 -3.76
CA PHE A 128 -16.42 -10.11 -4.23
C PHE A 128 -15.52 -9.58 -5.37
N HIS A 129 -16.02 -9.63 -6.62
CA HIS A 129 -15.22 -9.36 -7.83
C HIS A 129 -15.89 -8.40 -8.82
N SER A 130 -16.82 -7.55 -8.39
CA SER A 130 -17.46 -6.62 -9.33
C SER A 130 -16.43 -5.65 -9.88
N THR A 131 -15.76 -4.90 -9.00
CA THR A 131 -14.68 -3.97 -9.32
C THR A 131 -13.75 -3.83 -8.12
N ARG A 132 -12.50 -3.43 -8.34
CA ARG A 132 -11.54 -3.17 -7.26
C ARG A 132 -12.00 -2.07 -6.30
N HIS A 133 -12.68 -1.06 -6.84
CA HIS A 133 -13.28 0.00 -6.02
C HIS A 133 -14.31 -0.56 -5.04
N ASP A 134 -15.24 -1.38 -5.55
CA ASP A 134 -16.30 -1.95 -4.72
C ASP A 134 -15.72 -2.88 -3.64
N GLU A 135 -14.64 -3.64 -3.95
CA GLU A 135 -13.90 -4.46 -2.97
C GLU A 135 -13.37 -3.61 -1.80
N VAL A 136 -12.69 -2.50 -2.11
CA VAL A 136 -12.11 -1.59 -1.10
C VAL A 136 -13.20 -0.95 -0.25
N VAL A 137 -14.26 -0.43 -0.87
CA VAL A 137 -15.38 0.20 -0.15
C VAL A 137 -16.10 -0.81 0.74
N ASN A 138 -16.33 -2.03 0.26
CA ASN A 138 -16.93 -3.09 1.06
C ASN A 138 -16.07 -3.44 2.28
N TRP A 139 -14.74 -3.52 2.10
CA TRP A 139 -13.82 -3.76 3.21
C TRP A 139 -13.87 -2.63 4.24
N ILE A 140 -13.83 -1.35 3.81
CA ILE A 140 -13.87 -0.19 4.72
C ILE A 140 -15.16 -0.18 5.54
N ASN A 141 -16.30 -0.39 4.88
CA ASN A 141 -17.60 -0.43 5.54
C ASN A 141 -17.67 -1.59 6.54
N SER A 142 -17.20 -2.76 6.14
CA SER A 142 -17.15 -3.94 7.00
C SER A 142 -16.21 -3.75 8.19
N ALA A 143 -15.03 -3.16 7.99
CA ALA A 143 -14.08 -2.86 9.06
C ALA A 143 -14.63 -1.81 10.04
N THR A 144 -15.37 -0.81 9.54
CA THR A 144 -16.01 0.21 10.39
C THR A 144 -17.16 -0.34 11.22
N ILE A 145 -17.93 -1.30 10.68
CA ILE A 145 -19.07 -1.91 11.35
C ILE A 145 -18.61 -3.05 12.29
N ASN A 146 -17.86 -4.02 11.76
CA ASN A 146 -17.45 -5.24 12.45
C ASN A 146 -16.19 -5.05 13.32
N GLY A 147 -15.35 -4.07 12.97
CA GLY A 147 -14.14 -3.73 13.72
C GLY A 147 -14.40 -2.83 14.94
N ARG A 148 -15.67 -2.49 15.24
CA ARG A 148 -16.04 -1.64 16.38
C ARG A 148 -15.36 -2.13 17.66
N GLY A 149 -14.51 -1.27 18.23
CA GLY A 149 -13.76 -1.52 19.47
C GLY A 149 -12.37 -2.11 19.28
N LYS A 150 -11.98 -2.59 18.09
CA LYS A 150 -10.62 -3.10 17.82
C LYS A 150 -9.66 -2.03 17.34
N PHE A 151 -10.12 -1.18 16.42
CA PHE A 151 -9.36 -0.05 15.88
C PHE A 151 -10.32 1.00 15.31
N THR A 152 -9.79 2.15 14.92
CA THR A 152 -10.51 3.18 14.18
C THR A 152 -9.68 3.59 12.97
N ILE A 153 -10.26 3.49 11.78
CA ILE A 153 -9.61 3.93 10.55
C ILE A 153 -9.57 5.45 10.55
N ARG A 154 -8.35 6.01 10.57
CA ARG A 154 -8.15 7.45 10.51
C ARG A 154 -8.02 7.92 9.06
N SER A 155 -7.23 7.22 8.28
CA SER A 155 -7.01 7.53 6.86
C SER A 155 -6.84 6.25 6.07
N TRP A 156 -7.01 6.34 4.75
CA TRP A 156 -6.71 5.24 3.86
C TRP A 156 -6.35 5.71 2.45
N ILE A 157 -5.56 4.88 1.77
CA ILE A 157 -5.19 5.05 0.38
C ILE A 157 -5.18 3.70 -0.34
N ALA A 158 -5.56 3.67 -1.62
CA ALA A 158 -5.41 2.54 -2.52
C ALA A 158 -4.32 2.84 -3.55
N LEU A 159 -3.34 1.95 -3.65
CA LEU A 159 -2.29 1.95 -4.67
C LEU A 159 -2.67 0.88 -5.69
N ASP A 160 -3.01 1.32 -6.89
CA ASP A 160 -3.65 0.48 -7.91
C ASP A 160 -3.26 0.94 -9.30
N ASP A 161 -3.22 0.05 -10.29
CA ASP A 161 -3.01 0.44 -11.69
C ASP A 161 -4.34 0.65 -12.45
N GLU A 162 -5.45 0.15 -11.89
CA GLU A 162 -6.81 0.41 -12.36
C GLU A 162 -7.29 1.83 -12.00
N ASP A 163 -8.26 2.33 -12.77
CA ASP A 163 -8.88 3.63 -12.51
C ASP A 163 -10.01 3.50 -11.47
N LEU A 164 -9.64 3.62 -10.19
CA LEU A 164 -10.61 3.55 -9.08
C LEU A 164 -11.51 4.79 -8.97
N VAL A 165 -11.24 5.85 -9.73
CA VAL A 165 -12.04 7.09 -9.76
C VAL A 165 -13.11 7.00 -10.83
N ASN A 166 -12.78 6.45 -11.99
CA ASN A 166 -13.68 6.31 -13.13
C ASN A 166 -13.94 4.84 -13.44
N VAL A 167 -14.84 4.25 -12.65
CA VAL A 167 -15.18 2.84 -12.74
C VAL A 167 -16.40 2.68 -13.64
N GLU A 168 -16.20 2.15 -14.85
CA GLU A 168 -17.29 1.86 -15.80
C GLU A 168 -18.15 3.11 -16.13
N GLY A 169 -17.54 4.29 -16.17
CA GLY A 169 -18.23 5.56 -16.43
C GLY A 169 -18.91 6.18 -15.21
N ARG A 170 -18.78 5.56 -14.03
CA ARG A 170 -19.18 6.16 -12.74
C ARG A 170 -17.99 6.92 -12.16
N ILE A 171 -18.09 8.25 -12.11
CA ILE A 171 -17.10 9.09 -11.42
C ILE A 171 -17.40 9.05 -9.93
N MET A 172 -16.49 8.48 -9.16
CA MET A 172 -16.59 8.42 -7.70
C MET A 172 -15.70 9.52 -7.13
N THR A 173 -16.30 10.69 -6.91
CA THR A 173 -15.58 11.91 -6.50
C THR A 173 -14.79 11.72 -5.21
N ASP A 174 -15.28 10.87 -4.31
CA ASP A 174 -14.61 10.57 -3.05
C ASP A 174 -13.34 9.75 -3.28
N ALA A 175 -13.34 8.83 -4.26
CA ALA A 175 -12.17 7.99 -4.57
C ALA A 175 -10.94 8.81 -4.99
N ILE A 176 -11.13 10.00 -5.59
CA ILE A 176 -10.03 10.93 -5.96
C ILE A 176 -9.16 11.27 -4.74
N ARG A 177 -9.75 11.23 -3.55
CA ARG A 177 -9.09 11.60 -2.30
C ARG A 177 -8.31 10.44 -1.68
N HIS A 178 -8.50 9.23 -2.21
CA HIS A 178 -8.06 7.98 -1.63
C HIS A 178 -7.36 7.03 -2.60
N ALA A 179 -7.25 7.36 -3.89
CA ALA A 179 -6.61 6.48 -4.87
C ALA A 179 -5.38 7.14 -5.49
N VAL A 180 -4.30 6.37 -5.62
CA VAL A 180 -3.14 6.69 -6.45
C VAL A 180 -3.06 5.66 -7.55
N ARG A 181 -3.25 6.12 -8.78
CA ARG A 181 -3.20 5.28 -9.97
C ARG A 181 -1.76 5.19 -10.48
N THR A 182 -1.17 4.01 -10.47
CA THR A 182 0.12 3.73 -11.09
C THR A 182 -0.03 3.51 -12.59
N ILE A 183 1.09 3.62 -13.32
CA ILE A 183 1.15 3.17 -14.70
C ILE A 183 1.56 1.70 -14.68
N SER A 184 0.71 0.80 -15.16
CA SER A 184 0.91 -0.66 -15.08
C SER A 184 2.28 -1.12 -15.60
N SER A 185 2.86 -0.42 -16.58
CA SER A 185 4.18 -0.77 -17.15
C SER A 185 5.39 -0.21 -16.42
N VAL A 186 5.17 0.73 -15.50
CA VAL A 186 6.19 1.37 -14.69
C VAL A 186 6.16 0.82 -13.27
N GLY A 187 4.97 0.62 -12.71
CA GLY A 187 4.79 0.25 -11.31
C GLY A 187 4.74 1.48 -10.41
N LEU A 188 4.80 1.23 -9.10
CA LEU A 188 4.85 2.24 -8.06
C LEU A 188 6.17 3.01 -8.10
N THR A 189 6.07 4.34 -8.16
CA THR A 189 7.22 5.25 -8.16
C THR A 189 7.27 6.11 -6.90
N LEU A 190 8.38 6.82 -6.68
CA LEU A 190 8.48 7.79 -5.59
C LEU A 190 7.56 9.00 -5.79
N ASP A 191 7.19 9.35 -7.03
CA ASP A 191 6.21 10.41 -7.28
C ASP A 191 4.81 9.98 -6.83
N ASP A 192 4.45 8.72 -7.06
CA ASP A 192 3.20 8.13 -6.56
C ASP A 192 3.16 8.13 -5.03
N VAL A 193 4.28 7.79 -4.38
CA VAL A 193 4.44 7.87 -2.92
C VAL A 193 4.21 9.30 -2.43
N ASN A 194 4.84 10.30 -3.06
CA ASN A 194 4.64 11.70 -2.70
C ASN A 194 3.17 12.14 -2.83
N VAL A 195 2.45 11.64 -3.84
CA VAL A 195 1.00 11.87 -3.97
C VAL A 195 0.24 11.19 -2.84
N ALA A 196 0.51 9.92 -2.57
CA ALA A 196 -0.14 9.14 -1.51
C ALA A 196 0.02 9.82 -0.14
N MET A 197 1.23 10.26 0.20
CA MET A 197 1.53 10.93 1.47
C MET A 197 0.75 12.24 1.64
N ARG A 198 0.68 13.07 0.59
CA ARG A 198 -0.14 14.31 0.63
C ARG A 198 -1.63 14.01 0.84
N LEU A 199 -2.14 12.95 0.24
CA LEU A 199 -3.54 12.53 0.40
C LEU A 199 -3.80 12.04 1.83
N LEU A 200 -2.91 11.20 2.38
CA LEU A 200 -3.02 10.69 3.75
C LEU A 200 -2.92 11.82 4.78
N GLU A 201 -1.93 12.71 4.68
CA GLU A 201 -1.80 13.86 5.57
C GLU A 201 -3.05 14.75 5.60
N ARG A 202 -3.67 14.97 4.42
CA ARG A 202 -4.91 15.73 4.35
C ARG A 202 -6.05 15.03 5.11
N GLN A 203 -6.22 13.72 4.91
CA GLN A 203 -7.23 12.93 5.63
C GLN A 203 -7.00 12.97 7.15
N VAL A 204 -5.74 12.86 7.58
CA VAL A 204 -5.38 12.92 9.01
C VAL A 204 -5.75 14.27 9.62
N ARG A 205 -5.46 15.40 8.95
CA ARG A 205 -5.88 16.73 9.42
C ARG A 205 -7.39 16.82 9.57
N GLU A 206 -8.14 16.40 8.56
CA GLU A 206 -9.60 16.45 8.57
C GLU A 206 -10.22 15.57 9.67
N PHE A 207 -9.64 14.40 9.94
CA PHE A 207 -10.08 13.53 11.03
C PHE A 207 -9.98 14.22 12.40
N HIS A 208 -8.89 14.96 12.63
CA HIS A 208 -8.68 15.70 13.87
C HIS A 208 -9.61 16.93 13.97
N ASP A 209 -9.78 17.67 12.88
CA ASP A 209 -10.65 18.86 12.85
C ASP A 209 -12.13 18.49 13.05
N GLY A 210 -12.59 17.38 12.45
CA GLY A 210 -13.96 16.90 12.59
C GLY A 210 -14.32 16.37 13.98
N SER A 211 -13.33 15.92 14.76
CA SER A 211 -13.53 15.34 16.09
C SER A 211 -13.76 16.38 17.19
N GLY A 212 -13.51 17.66 16.93
CA GLY A 212 -13.61 18.75 17.92
C GLY A 212 -14.96 19.49 17.98
N GLY A 213 -15.92 19.15 17.11
CA GLY A 213 -17.18 19.90 16.92
C GLY A 213 -18.47 19.22 17.40
N GLY A 214 -18.38 18.12 18.15
CA GLY A 214 -19.53 17.31 18.61
C GLY A 214 -19.82 17.41 20.10
#